data_AF-A0A534SP98-F1
#
_entry.id   AF-A0A534SP98-F1
#
_cell.length_a   1.000
_cell.length_b   1.000
_cell.length_c   1.000
_cell.angle_alpha   90.00
_cell.angle_beta   90.00
_cell.angle_gamma   90.00
#
_symmetry.space_group_name_H-M   'P 1'
#
loop_
_entity.id
_entity.type
_entity.pdbx_description
1 polymer ?
#
loop_
_entity_poly.entity_id
_entity_poly.type
_entity_poly.pdbx_seq_one_letter_code
_entity_poly.pdbx_strand_id
1 'polypeptide(L)'
;YVSSDHVFGGDGVYDEASSPCPISVYGGTRLEAEGLVLTRPASLVIRVGLPIGPSPNGRTGHQDWLRYRIQRNLPVTIVHDEYRSVVWASDLALRVMRLATSIENGIRHVAASRVISRVDLANYLLTRFGQSANYSCESRYERTAPHLGRVELRSRFKGELFQPLRSVLDGPRGAPEFDTDLGNTV
;
A
#
# COMPACT_ATOMS: atom_id res chain seq x y z
N TYR A 1 14.37 -5.30 -3.19
CA TYR A 1 13.40 -5.99 -2.32
C TYR A 1 12.24 -5.06 -2.05
N VAL A 2 11.01 -5.49 -2.30
CA VAL A 2 9.80 -4.70 -1.96
C VAL A 2 9.34 -5.13 -0.57
N SER A 3 9.43 -4.20 0.37
CA SER A 3 9.01 -4.36 1.77
C SER A 3 7.62 -3.74 1.98
N SER A 4 7.29 -3.34 3.21
CA SER A 4 5.98 -2.80 3.58
C SER A 4 6.11 -1.76 4.68
N ASP A 5 5.16 -0.83 4.75
CA ASP A 5 4.90 0.03 5.91
C ASP A 5 4.51 -0.73 7.19
N HIS A 6 4.18 -2.03 7.12
CA HIS A 6 4.00 -2.90 8.30
C HIS A 6 5.29 -3.09 9.15
N VAL A 7 6.44 -2.59 8.69
CA VAL A 7 7.63 -2.45 9.54
C VAL A 7 7.44 -1.37 10.61
N PHE A 8 6.41 -0.53 10.48
CA PHE A 8 5.91 0.39 11.50
C PHE A 8 4.56 -0.11 12.02
N GLY A 9 4.16 0.36 13.20
CA GLY A 9 2.92 -0.07 13.86
C GLY A 9 2.12 1.05 14.53
N GLY A 10 2.82 2.05 15.05
CA GLY A 10 2.22 3.14 15.82
C GLY A 10 1.63 4.26 14.97
N ASP A 11 0.99 5.20 15.66
CA ASP A 11 0.58 6.47 15.08
C ASP A 11 1.83 7.33 14.84
N GLY A 12 2.09 7.71 13.60
CA GLY A 12 3.27 8.47 13.27
C GLY A 12 3.48 8.75 11.79
N VAL A 13 4.42 9.67 11.57
CA VAL A 13 5.00 9.97 10.27
C VAL A 13 6.40 9.37 10.25
N TYR A 14 6.65 8.47 9.32
CA TYR A 14 7.88 7.67 9.27
C TYR A 14 8.66 7.92 7.98
N ASP A 15 9.89 8.37 8.12
CA ASP A 15 10.87 8.46 7.04
C ASP A 15 11.85 7.27 7.06
N GLU A 16 12.78 7.22 6.11
CA GLU A 16 13.74 6.12 5.99
C GLU A 16 14.71 5.99 7.18
N ALA A 17 14.84 7.01 8.03
CA ALA A 17 15.68 6.98 9.23
C ALA A 17 14.89 6.67 10.51
N SER A 18 13.57 6.59 10.42
CA SER A 18 12.71 6.27 11.54
C SER A 18 12.92 4.81 11.96
N SER A 19 13.07 4.57 13.27
CA SER A 19 13.22 3.22 13.83
C SER A 19 11.97 2.37 13.54
N PRO A 20 12.11 1.19 12.92
CA PRO A 20 10.99 0.26 12.74
C PRO A 20 10.38 -0.17 14.06
N CYS A 21 9.06 -0.37 14.08
CA CYS A 21 8.28 -0.83 15.21
C CYS A 21 7.16 -1.79 14.77
N PRO A 22 7.52 -2.98 14.22
CA PRO A 22 6.52 -3.91 13.70
C PRO A 22 5.67 -4.49 14.84
N ILE A 23 4.35 -4.49 14.65
CA ILE A 23 3.38 -5.03 15.62
C ILE A 23 2.80 -6.39 15.22
N SER A 24 3.28 -6.95 14.10
CA SER A 24 2.77 -8.20 13.54
C SER A 24 3.92 -9.10 13.10
N VAL A 25 3.66 -10.41 13.09
CA VAL A 25 4.62 -11.39 12.54
C VAL A 25 4.99 -11.04 11.11
N TYR A 26 4.01 -10.63 10.29
CA TYR A 26 4.27 -10.16 8.92
C TYR A 26 5.27 -8.99 8.91
N GLY A 27 5.03 -7.94 9.70
CA GLY A 27 5.95 -6.80 9.82
C GLY A 27 7.35 -7.20 10.24
N GLY A 28 7.46 -8.10 11.23
CA GLY A 28 8.74 -8.66 11.69
C GLY A 28 9.49 -9.39 10.58
N THR A 29 8.83 -10.30 9.86
CA THR A 29 9.46 -11.05 8.75
C THR A 29 9.91 -10.15 7.62
N ARG A 30 9.21 -9.03 7.36
CA ARG A 30 9.65 -8.02 6.39
C ARG A 30 10.92 -7.33 6.85
N LEU A 31 10.96 -6.89 8.11
CA LEU A 31 12.12 -6.23 8.69
C LEU A 31 13.37 -7.14 8.72
N GLU A 32 13.20 -8.42 9.07
CA GLU A 32 14.29 -9.41 9.00
C GLU A 32 14.84 -9.56 7.57
N ALA A 33 13.95 -9.68 6.58
CA ALA A 33 14.34 -9.76 5.18
C ALA A 33 15.04 -8.47 4.68
N GLU A 34 14.63 -7.30 5.15
CA GLU A 34 15.35 -6.04 4.87
C GLU A 34 16.80 -6.14 5.35
N GLY A 35 17.01 -6.60 6.59
CA GLY A 35 18.35 -6.78 7.16
C GLY A 35 19.24 -7.70 6.32
N LEU A 36 18.71 -8.85 5.88
CA LEU A 36 19.43 -9.79 5.02
C LEU A 36 19.78 -9.20 3.66
N VAL A 37 18.84 -8.50 3.03
CA VAL A 37 19.03 -7.89 1.70
C VAL A 37 20.10 -6.80 1.77
N LEU A 38 20.07 -5.96 2.81
CA LEU A 38 20.98 -4.83 2.98
C LEU A 38 22.43 -5.23 3.25
N THR A 39 22.71 -6.50 3.54
CA THR A 39 24.10 -7.02 3.60
C THR A 39 24.77 -7.07 2.22
N ARG A 40 24.00 -7.02 1.13
CA ARG A 40 24.51 -7.11 -0.23
C ARG A 40 24.89 -5.71 -0.74
N PRO A 41 26.02 -5.55 -1.46
CA PRO A 41 26.39 -4.28 -2.05
C PRO A 41 25.35 -3.83 -3.09
N ALA A 42 25.14 -2.51 -3.20
CA ALA A 42 24.18 -1.89 -4.11
C ALA A 42 22.75 -2.48 -4.03
N SER A 43 22.35 -2.99 -2.86
CA SER A 43 21.00 -3.48 -2.63
C SER A 43 20.02 -2.34 -2.36
N LEU A 44 18.76 -2.55 -2.75
CA LEU A 44 17.68 -1.59 -2.57
C LEU A 44 16.49 -2.26 -1.87
N VAL A 45 16.06 -1.67 -0.76
CA VAL A 45 14.81 -1.98 -0.05
C VAL A 45 13.82 -0.85 -0.31
N ILE A 46 12.63 -1.20 -0.78
CA ILE A 46 11.57 -0.25 -1.09
C ILE A 46 10.40 -0.52 -0.14
N ARG A 47 10.18 0.35 0.85
CA ARG A 47 9.01 0.27 1.73
C ARG A 47 7.84 1.00 1.10
N VAL A 48 6.71 0.33 1.03
CA VAL A 48 5.51 0.80 0.32
C VAL A 48 4.30 0.71 1.24
N GLY A 49 3.34 1.59 1.02
CA GLY A 49 2.06 1.56 1.72
C GLY A 49 1.12 0.46 1.24
N LEU A 50 -0.18 0.73 1.23
CA LEU A 50 -1.21 -0.20 0.77
C LEU A 50 -1.54 0.03 -0.71
N PRO A 51 -1.09 -0.82 -1.65
CA PRO A 51 -1.52 -0.74 -3.04
C PRO A 51 -2.96 -1.25 -3.22
N ILE A 52 -3.72 -0.56 -4.06
CA ILE A 52 -5.09 -0.93 -4.45
C ILE A 52 -5.17 -1.07 -5.96
N GLY A 53 -5.79 -2.16 -6.40
CA GLY A 53 -6.00 -2.49 -7.81
C GLY A 53 -6.57 -3.89 -7.94
N PRO A 54 -6.98 -4.28 -9.16
CA PRO A 54 -7.35 -5.67 -9.43
C PRO A 54 -6.12 -6.57 -9.22
N SER A 55 -6.31 -7.69 -8.52
CA SER A 55 -5.27 -8.72 -8.49
C SER A 55 -5.21 -9.48 -9.82
N PRO A 56 -4.04 -10.04 -10.20
CA PRO A 56 -3.91 -10.80 -11.43
C PRO A 56 -4.90 -11.98 -11.55
N ASN A 57 -5.28 -12.58 -10.41
CA ASN A 57 -6.23 -13.68 -10.35
C ASN A 57 -7.67 -13.24 -10.01
N GLY A 58 -7.91 -11.93 -9.79
CA GLY A 58 -9.19 -11.36 -9.38
C GLY A 58 -9.70 -11.80 -8.00
N ARG A 59 -8.84 -12.41 -7.17
CA ARG A 59 -9.22 -13.07 -5.91
C ARG A 59 -8.42 -12.61 -4.71
N THR A 60 -7.36 -11.84 -4.91
CA THR A 60 -6.41 -11.46 -3.86
C THR A 60 -6.38 -9.95 -3.67
N GLY A 61 -5.97 -9.50 -2.48
CA GLY A 61 -5.86 -8.07 -2.19
C GLY A 61 -7.15 -7.42 -1.73
N HIS A 62 -7.01 -6.19 -1.22
CA HIS A 62 -8.07 -5.55 -0.46
C HIS A 62 -9.32 -5.19 -1.29
N GLN A 63 -9.11 -4.73 -2.53
CA GLN A 63 -10.20 -4.40 -3.45
C GLN A 63 -11.08 -5.62 -3.76
N ASP A 64 -10.44 -6.74 -4.12
CA ASP A 64 -11.15 -7.95 -4.54
C ASP A 64 -11.78 -8.65 -3.33
N TRP A 65 -11.14 -8.61 -2.16
CA TRP A 65 -11.72 -9.05 -0.89
C TRP A 65 -13.02 -8.30 -0.55
N LEU A 66 -13.00 -6.96 -0.63
CA LEU A 66 -14.17 -6.16 -0.33
C LEU A 66 -15.30 -6.44 -1.33
N ARG A 67 -14.97 -6.46 -2.63
CA ARG A 67 -15.94 -6.80 -3.69
C ARG A 67 -16.57 -8.16 -3.46
N TYR A 68 -15.77 -9.19 -3.17
CA TYR A 68 -16.23 -10.56 -2.91
C TYR A 68 -17.23 -10.63 -1.75
N ARG A 69 -16.92 -9.95 -0.63
CA ARG A 69 -17.75 -9.96 0.58
C ARG A 69 -19.09 -9.29 0.32
N ILE A 70 -19.08 -8.13 -0.31
CA ILE A 70 -20.28 -7.32 -0.57
C ILE A 70 -21.21 -8.04 -1.57
N GLN A 71 -20.67 -8.60 -2.66
CA GLN A 71 -21.46 -9.35 -3.64
C GLN A 71 -22.15 -10.60 -3.06
N ARG A 72 -21.65 -11.12 -1.93
CA ARG A 72 -22.23 -12.28 -1.24
C ARG A 72 -22.98 -11.92 0.03
N ASN A 73 -23.17 -10.62 0.30
CA ASN A 73 -23.78 -10.12 1.54
C ASN A 73 -23.14 -10.71 2.82
N LEU A 74 -21.82 -10.91 2.78
CA LEU A 74 -21.06 -11.41 3.93
C LEU A 74 -20.71 -10.28 4.89
N PRO A 75 -20.65 -10.54 6.21
CA PRO A 75 -20.23 -9.53 7.17
C PRO A 75 -18.86 -8.93 6.85
N VAL A 76 -18.79 -7.61 6.91
CA VAL A 76 -17.55 -6.83 6.77
C VAL A 76 -17.41 -5.97 8.02
N THR A 77 -16.26 -6.08 8.68
CA THR A 77 -15.82 -5.17 9.74
C THR A 77 -14.67 -4.35 9.20
N ILE A 78 -14.76 -3.02 9.29
CA ILE A 78 -13.70 -2.09 8.94
C ILE A 78 -13.08 -1.52 10.22
N VAL A 79 -11.74 -1.55 10.31
CA VAL A 79 -11.02 -0.98 11.44
C VAL A 79 -10.88 0.52 11.25
N HIS A 80 -11.62 1.31 12.04
CA HIS A 80 -11.84 2.73 11.72
C HIS A 80 -10.67 3.65 12.11
N ASP A 81 -9.79 3.20 12.99
CA ASP A 81 -8.60 3.93 13.49
C ASP A 81 -7.27 3.38 12.92
N GLU A 82 -7.34 2.63 11.81
CA GLU A 82 -6.20 2.27 10.97
C GLU A 82 -6.11 3.25 9.78
N TYR A 83 -4.93 3.85 9.56
CA TYR A 83 -4.69 4.75 8.43
C TYR A 83 -3.41 4.36 7.70
N ARG A 84 -3.48 4.41 6.37
CA ARG A 84 -2.41 3.91 5.49
C ARG A 84 -2.13 4.87 4.36
N SER A 85 -0.91 4.80 3.83
CA SER A 85 -0.54 5.44 2.57
C SER A 85 -1.09 4.60 1.42
N VAL A 86 -2.27 4.94 0.90
CA VAL A 86 -2.99 4.11 -0.09
C VAL A 86 -2.82 4.66 -1.49
N VAL A 87 -2.23 3.87 -2.38
CA VAL A 87 -1.89 4.25 -3.76
C VAL A 87 -2.44 3.24 -4.76
N TRP A 88 -2.51 3.60 -6.05
CA TRP A 88 -2.83 2.63 -7.09
C TRP A 88 -1.68 1.64 -7.29
N ALA A 89 -2.01 0.35 -7.37
CA ALA A 89 -1.05 -0.73 -7.56
C ALA A 89 -0.20 -0.56 -8.83
N SER A 90 -0.80 -0.06 -9.92
CA SER A 90 -0.07 0.18 -11.17
C SER A 90 0.92 1.35 -11.09
N ASP A 91 0.58 2.43 -10.37
CA ASP A 91 1.50 3.57 -10.19
C ASP A 91 2.67 3.16 -9.30
N LEU A 92 2.37 2.36 -8.27
CA LEU A 92 3.38 1.77 -7.42
C LEU A 92 4.30 0.83 -8.20
N ALA A 93 3.74 -0.04 -9.04
CA ALA A 93 4.53 -0.95 -9.88
C ALA A 93 5.48 -0.18 -10.79
N LEU A 94 5.00 0.88 -11.47
CA LEU A 94 5.85 1.73 -12.29
C LEU A 94 6.97 2.38 -11.48
N ARG A 95 6.66 2.93 -10.30
CA ARG A 95 7.68 3.54 -9.43
C ARG A 95 8.72 2.51 -8.94
N VAL A 96 8.28 1.31 -8.58
CA VAL A 96 9.17 0.22 -8.17
C VAL A 96 10.11 -0.18 -9.31
N MET A 97 9.62 -0.29 -10.55
CA MET A 97 10.47 -0.61 -11.70
C MET A 97 11.50 0.49 -12.00
N ARG A 98 11.09 1.76 -11.89
CA ARG A 98 12.00 2.90 -12.04
C ARG A 98 13.08 2.94 -10.96
N LEU A 99 12.71 2.63 -9.71
CA LEU A 99 13.66 2.52 -8.61
C LEU A 99 14.62 1.34 -8.83
N ALA A 100 14.14 0.19 -9.28
CA ALA A 100 14.94 -1.01 -9.51
C ALA A 100 15.98 -0.85 -10.65
N THR A 101 15.74 0.07 -11.58
CA THR A 101 16.65 0.39 -12.71
C THR A 101 17.49 1.65 -12.46
N SER A 102 17.36 2.26 -11.29
CA SER A 102 18.13 3.45 -10.89
C SER A 102 19.44 3.09 -10.19
N ILE A 103 20.22 4.11 -9.83
CA ILE A 103 21.43 3.99 -9.01
C ILE A 103 21.14 3.96 -7.49
N GLU A 104 19.87 4.05 -7.10
CA GLU A 104 19.46 4.14 -5.70
C GLU A 104 19.75 2.85 -4.94
N ASN A 105 20.23 2.99 -3.71
CA ASN A 105 20.58 1.87 -2.83
C ASN A 105 20.26 2.20 -1.37
N GLY A 106 20.18 1.18 -0.52
CA GLY A 106 19.71 1.28 0.86
C GLY A 106 18.20 1.22 0.96
N ILE A 107 17.61 1.92 1.95
CA ILE A 107 16.16 1.97 2.16
C ILE A 107 15.59 3.20 1.44
N ARG A 108 14.48 3.02 0.72
CA ARG A 108 13.67 4.09 0.13
C ARG A 108 12.19 3.87 0.42
N HIS A 109 11.47 4.94 0.70
CA HIS A 109 10.02 4.92 0.82
C HIS A 109 9.35 5.34 -0.50
N VAL A 110 8.26 4.67 -0.86
CA VAL A 110 7.29 5.21 -1.81
C VAL A 110 6.12 5.77 -1.03
N ALA A 111 6.14 7.09 -0.83
CA ALA A 111 5.09 7.82 -0.12
C ALA A 111 3.83 8.00 -0.97
N ALA A 112 2.71 8.24 -0.30
CA ALA A 112 1.46 8.71 -0.91
C ALA A 112 1.27 10.21 -0.65
N SER A 113 0.52 10.90 -1.50
CA SER A 113 0.15 12.32 -1.35
C SER A 113 -0.60 12.61 -0.05
N ARG A 114 -1.28 11.60 0.51
CA ARG A 114 -1.98 11.64 1.79
C ARG A 114 -2.11 10.24 2.38
N VAL A 115 -2.21 10.18 3.70
CA VAL A 115 -2.70 9.00 4.43
C VAL A 115 -4.23 9.03 4.46
N ILE A 116 -4.87 7.86 4.33
CA ILE A 116 -6.35 7.75 4.36
C ILE A 116 -6.78 6.67 5.35
N SER A 117 -7.96 6.84 5.94
CA SER A 117 -8.53 5.82 6.84
C SER A 117 -9.02 4.60 6.05
N ARG A 118 -9.11 3.45 6.70
CA ARG A 118 -9.73 2.26 6.10
C ARG A 118 -11.22 2.46 5.79
N VAL A 119 -11.90 3.33 6.55
CA VAL A 119 -13.30 3.72 6.31
C VAL A 119 -13.42 4.53 5.02
N ASP A 120 -12.58 5.54 4.82
CA ASP A 120 -12.60 6.34 3.58
C ASP A 120 -12.30 5.48 2.36
N LEU A 121 -11.33 4.57 2.49
CA LEU A 121 -11.02 3.61 1.44
C LEU A 121 -12.21 2.68 1.13
N ALA A 122 -12.87 2.13 2.15
CA ALA A 122 -14.02 1.26 1.96
C ALA A 122 -15.15 1.99 1.23
N ASN A 123 -15.51 3.19 1.70
CA ASN A 123 -16.55 4.03 1.08
C ASN A 123 -16.24 4.38 -0.37
N TYR A 124 -14.97 4.75 -0.65
CA TYR A 124 -14.53 5.03 -2.00
C TYR A 124 -14.68 3.82 -2.92
N LEU A 125 -14.25 2.64 -2.47
CA LEU A 125 -14.35 1.41 -3.26
C LEU A 125 -15.80 0.97 -3.46
N LEU A 126 -16.65 1.05 -2.44
CA LEU A 126 -18.07 0.72 -2.55
C LEU A 126 -18.79 1.63 -3.55
N THR A 127 -18.51 2.93 -3.51
CA THR A 127 -19.01 3.89 -4.50
C THR A 127 -18.59 3.49 -5.91
N ARG A 128 -17.32 3.10 -6.11
CA ARG A 128 -16.83 2.60 -7.40
C ARG A 128 -17.46 1.27 -7.84
N PHE A 129 -17.96 0.47 -6.91
CA PHE A 129 -18.68 -0.78 -7.21
C PHE A 129 -20.18 -0.57 -7.43
N GLY A 130 -20.69 0.66 -7.29
CA GLY A 130 -22.12 0.94 -7.32
C GLY A 130 -22.86 0.31 -6.13
N GLN A 131 -22.20 0.21 -4.98
CA GLN A 131 -22.73 -0.41 -3.76
C GLN A 131 -22.80 0.63 -2.63
N SER A 132 -23.80 0.49 -1.76
CA SER A 132 -23.91 1.30 -0.54
C SER A 132 -23.05 0.73 0.59
N ALA A 133 -22.72 1.56 1.57
CA ALA A 133 -22.04 1.14 2.79
C ALA A 133 -22.89 0.09 3.53
N ASN A 134 -22.33 -1.13 3.67
CA ASN A 134 -22.89 -2.21 4.46
C ASN A 134 -21.75 -2.95 5.17
N TYR A 135 -21.23 -2.33 6.23
CA TYR A 135 -20.18 -2.88 7.08
C TYR A 135 -20.33 -2.34 8.50
N SER A 136 -19.82 -3.07 9.49
CA SER A 136 -19.62 -2.56 10.85
C SER A 136 -18.23 -1.94 11.00
N CYS A 137 -18.07 -1.12 12.02
CA CYS A 137 -16.78 -0.54 12.40
C CYS A 137 -16.37 -1.05 13.77
N GLU A 138 -15.07 -1.28 13.95
CA GLU A 138 -14.44 -1.58 15.24
C GLU A 138 -13.12 -0.80 15.34
N SER A 139 -12.69 -0.47 16.54
CA SER A 139 -11.35 0.05 16.82
C SER A 139 -10.32 -1.08 16.74
N ARG A 140 -9.08 -0.74 16.42
CA ARG A 140 -7.92 -1.66 16.48
C ARG A 140 -7.75 -2.32 17.84
N TYR A 141 -8.22 -1.70 18.93
CA TYR A 141 -8.16 -2.26 20.28
C TYR A 141 -9.25 -3.30 20.56
N GLU A 142 -10.30 -3.36 19.74
CA GLU A 142 -11.39 -4.35 19.84
C GLU A 142 -11.07 -5.62 19.03
N ARG A 143 -10.01 -5.58 18.20
CA ARG A 143 -9.59 -6.69 17.34
C ARG A 143 -8.58 -7.57 18.06
N THR A 144 -8.71 -8.89 17.85
CA THR A 144 -7.74 -9.87 18.37
C THR A 144 -6.42 -9.87 17.60
N ALA A 145 -6.48 -9.64 16.29
CA ALA A 145 -5.29 -9.48 15.46
C ALA A 145 -4.76 -8.05 15.55
N PRO A 146 -3.43 -7.84 15.53
CA PRO A 146 -2.86 -6.50 15.55
C PRO A 146 -3.22 -5.74 14.27
N HIS A 147 -3.72 -4.52 14.44
CA HIS A 147 -3.98 -3.57 13.36
C HIS A 147 -3.09 -2.35 13.51
N LEU A 148 -2.61 -1.83 12.39
CA LEU A 148 -1.76 -0.64 12.37
C LEU A 148 -2.52 0.58 12.88
N GLY A 149 -1.79 1.54 13.42
CA GLY A 149 -2.33 2.86 13.66
C GLY A 149 -2.34 3.75 12.42
N ARG A 150 -2.08 5.04 12.63
CA ARG A 150 -1.88 6.00 11.55
C ARG A 150 -0.42 5.94 11.07
N VAL A 151 -0.17 5.15 10.03
CA VAL A 151 1.16 5.04 9.43
C VAL A 151 1.24 5.86 8.14
N GLU A 152 1.94 7.00 8.23
CA GLU A 152 2.25 7.85 7.08
C GLU A 152 3.71 7.68 6.68
N LEU A 153 3.96 7.14 5.48
CA LEU A 153 5.32 7.11 4.95
C LEU A 153 5.68 8.47 4.35
N ARG A 154 6.85 8.99 4.69
CA ARG A 154 7.51 10.08 3.99
C ARG A 154 8.84 9.62 3.44
N SER A 155 9.31 10.29 2.40
CA SER A 155 10.68 10.14 1.95
C SER A 155 11.47 11.39 2.32
N ARG A 156 12.65 11.18 2.91
CA ARG A 156 13.63 12.26 3.13
C ARG A 156 14.47 12.56 1.89
N PHE A 157 14.39 11.69 0.88
CA PHE A 157 15.10 11.85 -0.38
C PHE A 157 14.36 12.81 -1.29
N LYS A 158 15.12 13.48 -2.18
CA LYS A 158 14.60 14.45 -3.13
C LYS A 158 14.81 13.97 -4.56
N GLY A 159 13.92 14.38 -5.46
CA GLY A 159 13.96 14.00 -6.86
C GLY A 159 12.66 13.34 -7.30
N GLU A 160 12.56 13.06 -8.59
CA GLU A 160 11.32 12.57 -9.21
C GLU A 160 10.88 11.20 -8.65
N LEU A 161 11.83 10.32 -8.34
CA LEU A 161 11.58 8.99 -7.76
C LEU A 161 11.05 9.03 -6.33
N PHE A 162 11.11 10.18 -5.66
CA PHE A 162 10.69 10.35 -4.26
C PHE A 162 9.50 11.29 -4.10
N GLN A 163 8.97 11.81 -5.21
CA GLN A 163 7.70 12.51 -5.20
C GLN A 163 6.57 11.56 -4.75
N PRO A 164 5.69 11.97 -3.84
CA PRO A 164 4.57 11.14 -3.40
C PRO A 164 3.70 10.71 -4.58
N LEU A 165 3.32 9.44 -4.61
CA LEU A 165 2.33 8.95 -5.56
C LEU A 165 0.95 9.47 -5.19
N ARG A 166 0.08 9.64 -6.19
CA ARG A 166 -1.32 10.01 -5.95
C ARG A 166 -2.00 8.96 -5.09
N SER A 167 -2.73 9.44 -4.09
CA SER A 167 -3.64 8.61 -3.32
C SER A 167 -4.79 8.16 -4.21
N VAL A 168 -5.39 7.01 -3.90
CA VAL A 168 -6.63 6.57 -4.56
C VAL A 168 -7.78 7.57 -4.41
N LEU A 169 -7.73 8.46 -3.39
CA LEU A 169 -8.72 9.50 -3.17
C LEU A 169 -8.44 10.82 -3.90
N ASP A 170 -7.33 10.97 -4.61
CA ASP A 170 -7.01 12.22 -5.32
C ASP A 170 -7.83 12.42 -6.62
N GLY A 171 -8.87 11.62 -6.84
CA GLY A 171 -9.74 11.64 -8.01
C GLY A 171 -9.43 10.53 -9.02
N PRO A 172 -10.35 10.27 -9.98
CA PRO A 172 -10.19 9.21 -10.96
C PRO A 172 -8.90 9.41 -11.78
N ARG A 173 -8.28 8.29 -12.14
CA ARG A 173 -7.31 8.25 -13.23
C ARG A 173 -8.06 8.61 -14.51
N GLY A 174 -7.49 9.49 -15.36
CA GLY A 174 -7.75 9.36 -16.80
C GLY A 174 -7.47 7.90 -17.18
N ALA A 175 -8.29 7.30 -18.06
CA ALA A 175 -8.19 5.88 -18.37
C ALA A 175 -6.72 5.47 -18.55
N PRO A 176 -6.28 4.34 -17.96
CA PRO A 176 -4.93 3.85 -18.23
C PRO A 176 -4.77 3.70 -19.74
N GLU A 177 -3.82 4.42 -20.33
CA GLU A 177 -3.27 4.07 -21.63
C GLU A 177 -2.59 2.71 -21.44
N PHE A 178 -3.36 1.65 -21.63
CA PHE A 178 -2.77 0.38 -22.00
C PHE A 178 -2.24 0.60 -23.40
N ASP A 179 -0.94 0.87 -23.48
CA ASP A 179 -0.23 0.73 -24.73
C ASP A 179 -0.45 -0.71 -25.20
N THR A 180 -1.26 -0.85 -26.25
CA THR A 180 -1.64 -2.14 -26.82
C THR A 180 -0.57 -2.67 -27.77
N ASP A 181 0.62 -2.04 -27.76
CA ASP A 181 1.71 -2.37 -28.67
C ASP A 181 2.67 -3.44 -28.12
N LEU A 182 2.09 -4.52 -27.56
CA LEU A 182 2.71 -5.84 -27.71
C LEU A 182 2.06 -6.50 -28.93
N GLY A 183 2.36 -5.89 -30.08
CA GLY A 183 2.06 -6.42 -31.38
C GLY A 183 2.63 -7.83 -31.54
N ASN A 184 1.79 -8.69 -32.09
CA ASN A 184 2.18 -9.93 -32.75
C ASN A 184 3.52 -9.75 -33.48
N THR A 185 4.54 -10.46 -33.03
CA THR A 185 5.61 -10.88 -33.93
C THR A 185 5.66 -12.40 -33.86
N VAL A 186 5.42 -12.99 -35.03
CA VAL A 186 5.48 -14.42 -35.38
C VAL A 186 6.87 -14.97 -35.09
#